data_AF-A0A7X6CGG3-F1
#
_entry.id   AF-A0A7X6CGG3-F1
#
_cell.length_a   1.000
_cell.length_b   1.000
_cell.length_c   1.000
_cell.angle_alpha   90.00
_cell.angle_beta   90.00
_cell.angle_gamma   90.00
#
_symmetry.space_group_name_H-M   'P 1'
#
loop_
_entity.id
_entity.type
_entity.pdbx_description
1 polymer ?
#
loop_
_entity_poly.entity_id
_entity_poly.type
_entity_poly.pdbx_seq_one_letter_code
_entity_poly.pdbx_strand_id
1 'polypeptide(L)'
;MDIHSSMNLQIRNLTFYDRTHSPLPIHTTNLILTKQDNTLIECRLTFQVNWQLYRRIDTEALFNLKPELRGSLSKGDFQPEVNIEIEATLQPELLSSLTENITTAEQTAAYLQNLSQNHPLLSTENWFALHVKQQQESGETGYRTFWAYLPPHAISQENISQEQISAAMVNFFKDWADTNLSEINQDVMAESINEMTKSFSEIADTNLEETQDAISEIMAEITNVFEELAETTNEVITQFDRNINMLEEIILFFTKDDWSFTKIQGESVLQTAFQGKNGKWNCYAKVREEQQQFVFYSICPINAPENKRLAIAEFITRANYGTIIGNFELDYTDGEIRYKTSIDVEGSNLTFPLIKQLVYTNVTMMDEYLPGIVAAIDGDVEPKDAIRSIEQREANDNADSSRS
;
A
#
# COMPACT_ATOMS: atom_id res chain seq x y z
N MET A 1 20.90 34.04 -27.11
CA MET A 1 19.52 34.54 -26.86
C MET A 1 18.62 33.36 -27.17
N ASP A 2 18.08 32.72 -26.13
CA ASP A 2 17.33 31.48 -26.31
C ASP A 2 16.00 31.79 -26.98
N ILE A 3 15.74 31.14 -28.12
CA ILE A 3 14.49 31.29 -28.85
C ILE A 3 13.67 30.03 -28.56
N HIS A 4 12.69 30.15 -27.67
CA HIS A 4 11.70 29.10 -27.43
C HIS A 4 10.57 29.24 -28.46
N SER A 5 10.42 28.22 -29.30
CA SER A 5 9.26 28.08 -30.18
C SER A 5 8.37 26.98 -29.64
N SER A 6 7.28 27.35 -28.96
CA SER A 6 6.27 26.42 -28.45
C SER A 6 4.99 26.51 -29.26
N MET A 7 4.42 25.38 -29.66
CA MET A 7 3.12 25.34 -30.32
C MET A 7 2.22 24.30 -29.67
N ASN A 8 1.08 24.76 -29.15
CA ASN A 8 0.01 23.88 -28.70
C ASN A 8 -0.64 23.25 -29.94
N LEU A 9 -0.41 21.96 -30.15
CA LEU A 9 -0.89 21.23 -31.31
C LEU A 9 -2.28 20.72 -30.99
N GLN A 10 -3.31 21.36 -31.52
CA GLN A 10 -4.63 20.74 -31.51
C GLN A 10 -4.61 19.48 -32.40
N ILE A 11 -4.54 18.32 -31.74
CA ILE A 11 -4.98 17.01 -32.23
C ILE A 11 -4.17 16.54 -33.45
N ARG A 12 -2.92 16.12 -33.21
CA ARG A 12 -2.15 15.36 -34.20
C ARG A 12 -1.86 13.96 -33.68
N ASN A 13 -2.41 12.95 -34.35
CA ASN A 13 -2.06 11.57 -34.06
C ASN A 13 -0.70 11.27 -34.69
N LEU A 14 0.20 10.69 -33.91
CA LEU A 14 1.47 10.13 -34.35
C LEU A 14 1.45 8.63 -34.03
N THR A 15 2.14 7.83 -34.84
CA THR A 15 2.32 6.41 -34.55
C THR A 15 3.80 6.18 -34.32
N PHE A 16 4.12 5.81 -33.09
CA PHE A 16 5.45 5.38 -32.70
C PHE A 16 5.59 3.87 -32.87
N TYR A 17 6.82 3.37 -32.86
CA TYR A 17 7.12 1.96 -33.02
C TYR A 17 8.10 1.50 -31.94
N ASP A 18 7.85 0.31 -31.38
CA ASP A 18 8.82 -0.33 -30.50
C ASP A 18 9.94 -1.02 -31.30
N ARG A 19 10.88 -1.65 -30.60
CA ARG A 19 12.00 -2.41 -31.20
C ARG A 19 11.54 -3.59 -32.08
N THR A 20 10.32 -4.10 -31.87
CA THR A 20 9.71 -5.16 -32.67
C THR A 20 8.90 -4.63 -33.86
N HIS A 21 8.90 -3.32 -34.08
CA HIS A 21 8.11 -2.59 -35.08
C HIS A 21 6.59 -2.70 -34.84
N SER A 22 6.17 -2.96 -33.61
CA SER A 22 4.75 -2.95 -33.25
C SER A 22 4.27 -1.51 -33.02
N PRO A 23 3.19 -1.08 -33.71
CA PRO A 23 2.74 0.31 -33.66
C PRO A 23 2.19 0.71 -32.30
N LEU A 24 2.37 1.98 -31.96
CA LEU A 24 1.91 2.64 -30.75
C LEU A 24 1.30 4.00 -31.13
N PRO A 25 -0.01 4.04 -31.47
CA PRO A 25 -0.67 5.29 -31.81
C PRO A 25 -0.85 6.16 -30.57
N ILE A 26 -0.35 7.39 -30.63
CA ILE A 26 -0.41 8.38 -29.55
C ILE A 26 -1.15 9.64 -30.00
N HIS A 27 -1.74 10.34 -29.04
CA HIS A 27 -2.40 11.61 -29.29
C HIS A 27 -1.50 12.78 -28.88
N THR A 28 -0.85 13.44 -29.84
CA THR A 28 0.06 14.56 -29.53
C THR A 28 -0.75 15.81 -29.19
N THR A 29 -0.41 16.42 -28.05
CA THR A 29 -1.01 17.65 -27.53
C THR A 29 -0.08 18.84 -27.66
N ASN A 30 1.24 18.64 -27.62
CA ASN A 30 2.20 19.73 -27.68
C ASN A 30 3.53 19.30 -28.29
N LEU A 31 4.20 20.24 -28.98
CA LEU A 31 5.57 20.08 -29.44
C LEU A 31 6.35 21.37 -29.17
N ILE A 32 7.50 21.24 -28.50
CA ILE A 32 8.37 22.35 -28.13
C ILE A 32 9.74 22.14 -28.75
N LEU A 33 10.27 23.19 -29.39
CA LEU A 33 11.64 23.22 -29.89
C LEU A 33 12.42 24.31 -29.16
N THR A 34 13.58 23.94 -28.61
CA THR A 34 14.49 24.87 -27.95
C THR A 34 15.74 25.05 -28.81
N LYS A 35 16.09 26.30 -29.12
CA LYS A 35 17.29 26.65 -29.89
C LYS A 35 18.21 27.57 -29.10
N GLN A 36 19.50 27.25 -29.15
CA GLN A 36 20.59 28.08 -28.63
C GLN A 36 21.52 28.43 -29.79
N ASP A 37 21.79 29.72 -29.98
CA ASP A 37 22.62 30.25 -31.08
C ASP A 37 22.25 29.69 -32.47
N ASN A 38 20.94 29.59 -32.72
CA ASN A 38 20.31 29.06 -33.95
C ASN A 38 20.50 27.54 -34.18
N THR A 39 21.12 26.83 -33.24
CA THR A 39 21.23 25.38 -33.21
C THR A 39 20.08 24.79 -32.39
N LEU A 40 19.43 23.74 -32.91
CA LEU A 40 18.41 23.02 -32.16
C LEU A 40 19.08 22.16 -31.07
N ILE A 41 18.75 22.44 -29.81
CA ILE A 41 19.33 21.73 -28.65
C ILE A 41 18.33 20.82 -27.95
N GLU A 42 17.02 20.99 -28.19
CA GLU A 42 15.99 20.17 -27.57
C GLU A 42 14.74 20.09 -28.45
N CYS A 43 14.13 18.91 -28.49
CA CYS A 43 12.81 18.67 -29.08
C CYS A 43 11.97 17.88 -28.08
N ARG A 44 10.92 18.50 -27.55
CA ARG A 44 9.98 17.90 -26.60
C ARG A 44 8.62 17.66 -27.22
N LEU A 45 8.04 16.52 -26.89
CA LEU A 45 6.74 16.06 -27.33
C LEU A 45 5.89 15.75 -26.10
N THR A 46 4.71 16.34 -26.02
CA THR A 46 3.69 15.96 -25.03
C THR A 46 2.55 15.25 -25.73
N PHE A 47 2.14 14.11 -25.19
CA PHE A 47 1.11 13.29 -25.78
C PHE A 47 0.28 12.55 -24.73
N GLN A 48 -0.94 12.19 -25.10
CA GLN A 48 -1.86 11.42 -24.28
C GLN A 48 -1.98 9.98 -24.78
N VAL A 49 -2.07 9.07 -23.81
CA VAL A 49 -2.30 7.64 -24.01
C VAL A 49 -3.42 7.17 -23.10
N ASN A 50 -4.18 6.18 -23.56
CA ASN A 50 -5.14 5.50 -22.69
C ASN A 50 -4.41 4.50 -21.76
N TRP A 51 -5.16 3.95 -20.80
CA TRP A 51 -4.64 2.99 -19.82
C TRP A 51 -3.97 1.76 -20.46
N GLN A 52 -4.54 1.20 -21.52
CA GLN A 52 -4.00 0.00 -22.18
C GLN A 52 -2.64 0.27 -22.83
N LEU A 53 -2.49 1.42 -23.48
CA LEU A 53 -1.22 1.84 -24.08
C LEU A 53 -0.20 2.18 -23.01
N TYR A 54 -0.60 2.88 -21.94
CA TYR A 54 0.29 3.17 -20.82
C TYR A 54 0.82 1.90 -20.17
N ARG A 55 -0.05 0.91 -19.90
CA ARG A 55 0.35 -0.41 -19.38
C ARG A 55 1.44 -1.07 -20.23
N ARG A 56 1.37 -0.94 -21.56
CA ARG A 56 2.41 -1.44 -22.46
C ARG A 56 3.69 -0.63 -22.37
N ILE A 57 3.60 0.69 -22.39
CA ILE A 57 4.76 1.60 -22.21
C ILE A 57 5.49 1.26 -20.90
N ASP A 58 4.73 1.09 -19.83
CA ASP A 58 5.22 0.76 -18.50
C ASP A 58 5.87 -0.64 -18.44
N THR A 59 5.21 -1.68 -18.95
CA THR A 59 5.72 -3.06 -18.89
C THR A 59 6.94 -3.27 -19.80
N GLU A 60 6.95 -2.64 -20.97
CA GLU A 60 8.01 -2.80 -21.98
C GLU A 60 9.09 -1.70 -21.89
N ALA A 61 9.02 -0.81 -20.90
CA ALA A 61 9.92 0.33 -20.70
C ALA A 61 10.12 1.20 -21.97
N LEU A 62 9.04 1.40 -22.74
CA LEU A 62 9.06 2.25 -23.93
C LEU A 62 9.33 3.71 -23.53
N PHE A 63 9.87 4.52 -24.44
CA PHE A 63 10.28 5.91 -24.16
C PHE A 63 11.34 6.02 -23.05
N ASN A 64 12.23 5.01 -22.96
CA ASN A 64 13.27 4.90 -21.94
C ASN A 64 12.74 5.00 -20.50
N LEU A 65 11.50 4.53 -20.30
CA LEU A 65 10.81 4.54 -19.01
C LEU A 65 11.17 3.28 -18.21
N LYS A 66 12.46 2.99 -18.01
CA LYS A 66 12.90 1.84 -17.19
C LYS A 66 12.43 2.02 -15.74
N PRO A 67 12.03 0.95 -15.03
CA PRO A 67 11.52 1.03 -13.64
C PRO A 67 12.40 1.88 -12.71
N GLU A 68 13.72 1.65 -12.73
CA GLU A 68 14.73 2.30 -11.89
C GLU A 68 14.93 3.80 -12.18
N LEU A 69 14.32 4.32 -13.26
CA LEU A 69 14.40 5.73 -13.64
C LEU A 69 13.08 6.48 -13.39
N ARG A 70 12.08 5.81 -12.81
CA ARG A 70 10.77 6.39 -12.48
C ARG A 70 10.78 6.90 -11.05
N GLY A 71 10.30 8.12 -10.82
CA GLY A 71 10.01 8.61 -9.49
C GLY A 71 8.69 8.04 -8.96
N SER A 72 8.33 8.44 -7.73
CA SER A 72 7.09 8.00 -7.10
C SER A 72 5.87 8.83 -7.48
N LEU A 73 4.70 8.19 -7.41
CA LEU A 73 3.41 8.83 -7.65
C LEU A 73 3.06 9.79 -6.51
N SER A 74 2.83 11.06 -6.86
CA SER A 74 2.60 12.13 -5.90
C SER A 74 1.22 12.11 -5.20
N LYS A 75 0.17 11.58 -5.84
CA LYS A 75 -1.22 11.60 -5.30
C LYS A 75 -2.01 10.32 -5.64
N GLY A 76 -1.39 9.17 -5.40
CA GLY A 76 -2.00 7.86 -5.61
C GLY A 76 -2.04 7.40 -7.08
N ASP A 77 -2.66 6.25 -7.30
CA ASP A 77 -2.60 5.53 -8.57
C ASP A 77 -3.33 6.24 -9.72
N PHE A 78 -2.89 5.93 -10.94
CA PHE A 78 -3.60 6.32 -12.15
C PHE A 78 -4.94 5.59 -12.30
N GLN A 79 -5.98 6.33 -12.68
CA GLN A 79 -7.31 5.80 -12.95
C GLN A 79 -7.41 5.25 -14.39
N PRO A 80 -7.91 4.03 -14.61
CA PRO A 80 -7.99 3.42 -15.94
C PRO A 80 -8.87 4.18 -16.96
N GLU A 81 -9.83 4.96 -16.49
CA GLU A 81 -10.82 5.66 -17.33
C GLU A 81 -10.32 7.00 -17.88
N VAL A 82 -9.21 7.53 -17.34
CA VAL A 82 -8.67 8.85 -17.69
C VAL A 82 -7.37 8.68 -18.48
N ASN A 83 -7.19 9.47 -19.54
CA ASN A 83 -5.93 9.43 -20.30
C ASN A 83 -4.75 9.93 -19.46
N ILE A 84 -3.60 9.31 -19.68
CA ILE A 84 -2.33 9.67 -19.07
C ILE A 84 -1.55 10.52 -20.07
N GLU A 85 -1.02 11.65 -19.61
CA GLU A 85 -0.16 12.53 -20.37
C GLU A 85 1.31 12.20 -20.09
N ILE A 86 2.09 12.08 -21.16
CA ILE A 86 3.54 11.85 -21.11
C ILE A 86 4.22 13.00 -21.84
N GLU A 87 5.19 13.63 -21.17
CA GLU A 87 6.14 14.53 -21.82
C GLU A 87 7.45 13.78 -22.05
N ALA A 88 7.95 13.76 -23.27
CA ALA A 88 9.21 13.12 -23.63
C ALA A 88 10.11 14.04 -24.46
N THR A 89 11.42 13.89 -24.33
CA THR A 89 12.43 14.57 -25.17
C THR A 89 13.08 13.61 -26.14
N LEU A 90 13.37 14.08 -27.35
CA LEU A 90 14.13 13.33 -28.35
C LEU A 90 15.61 13.25 -27.94
N GLN A 91 16.27 12.15 -28.29
CA GLN A 91 17.70 11.99 -28.11
C GLN A 91 18.51 13.01 -28.94
N PRO A 92 19.64 13.52 -28.40
CA PRO A 92 20.37 14.64 -29.01
C PRO A 92 20.92 14.35 -30.41
N GLU A 93 21.35 13.12 -30.66
CA GLU A 93 21.97 12.69 -31.92
C GLU A 93 21.00 12.84 -33.11
N LEU A 94 19.70 12.71 -32.86
CA LEU A 94 18.65 12.82 -33.87
C LEU A 94 18.12 14.26 -34.05
N LEU A 95 18.54 15.22 -33.22
CA LEU A 95 18.14 16.62 -33.40
C LEU A 95 18.61 17.15 -34.76
N SER A 96 19.82 16.74 -35.19
CA SER A 96 20.37 17.07 -36.50
C SER A 96 19.44 16.66 -37.66
N SER A 97 18.78 15.50 -37.54
CA SER A 97 17.83 14.98 -38.54
C SER A 97 16.57 15.84 -38.67
N LEU A 98 16.24 16.66 -37.65
CA LEU A 98 15.16 17.64 -37.71
C LEU A 98 15.60 18.95 -38.38
N THR A 99 16.90 19.29 -38.34
CA THR A 99 17.39 20.62 -38.75
C THR A 99 17.50 20.84 -40.26
N GLU A 100 17.62 19.79 -41.08
CA GLU A 100 17.83 19.95 -42.52
C GLU A 100 16.64 20.59 -43.26
N ASN A 101 15.43 20.59 -42.69
CA ASN A 101 14.21 21.02 -43.40
C ASN A 101 13.24 21.88 -42.58
N ILE A 102 13.56 22.27 -41.34
CA ILE A 102 12.53 22.70 -40.39
C ILE A 102 12.97 23.82 -39.45
N THR A 103 12.20 24.90 -39.42
CA THR A 103 12.47 26.07 -38.57
C THR A 103 11.48 26.26 -37.42
N THR A 104 10.29 25.66 -37.50
CA THR A 104 9.14 25.88 -36.60
C THR A 104 8.52 24.58 -36.10
N ALA A 105 7.83 24.65 -34.96
CA ALA A 105 7.10 23.51 -34.38
C ALA A 105 6.01 22.97 -35.33
N GLU A 106 5.33 23.83 -36.10
CA GLU A 106 4.34 23.40 -37.11
C GLU A 106 4.95 22.47 -38.16
N GLN A 107 6.10 22.88 -38.69
CA GLN A 107 6.82 22.16 -39.74
C GLN A 107 7.37 20.83 -39.20
N THR A 108 7.84 20.81 -37.95
CA THR A 108 8.32 19.58 -37.29
C THR A 108 7.18 18.58 -37.14
N ALA A 109 6.04 19.03 -36.63
CA ALA A 109 4.88 18.17 -36.49
C ALA A 109 4.38 17.63 -37.84
N ALA A 110 4.44 18.44 -38.90
CA ALA A 110 4.04 18.00 -40.25
C ALA A 110 5.05 17.01 -40.85
N TYR A 111 6.34 17.22 -40.59
CA TYR A 111 7.39 16.30 -41.01
C TYR A 111 7.23 14.94 -40.32
N LEU A 112 7.11 14.91 -38.99
CA LEU A 112 6.94 13.68 -38.22
C LEU A 112 5.74 12.83 -38.68
N GLN A 113 4.64 13.48 -39.08
CA GLN A 113 3.45 12.78 -39.61
C GLN A 113 3.67 12.12 -40.98
N ASN A 114 4.59 12.64 -41.79
CA ASN A 114 4.85 12.15 -43.14
C ASN A 114 6.05 11.17 -43.19
N LEU A 115 6.68 10.90 -42.05
CA LEU A 115 7.77 9.93 -41.96
C LEU A 115 7.27 8.51 -42.24
N SER A 116 8.15 7.72 -42.84
CA SER A 116 7.92 6.28 -42.98
C SER A 116 7.96 5.58 -41.63
N GLN A 117 7.25 4.45 -41.51
CA GLN A 117 7.10 3.67 -40.27
C GLN A 117 8.42 3.23 -39.61
N ASN A 118 9.52 3.14 -40.37
CA ASN A 118 10.83 2.69 -39.87
C ASN A 118 11.80 3.86 -39.60
N HIS A 119 11.31 5.10 -39.50
CA HIS A 119 12.18 6.25 -39.28
C HIS A 119 12.59 6.33 -37.80
N PRO A 120 13.89 6.54 -37.47
CA PRO A 120 14.37 6.60 -36.08
C PRO A 120 13.61 7.60 -35.18
N LEU A 121 13.18 8.73 -35.74
CA LEU A 121 12.37 9.73 -35.02
C LEU A 121 11.00 9.21 -34.53
N LEU A 122 10.47 8.13 -35.10
CA LEU A 122 9.23 7.48 -34.69
C LEU A 122 9.48 6.24 -33.81
N SER A 123 10.72 5.93 -33.48
CA SER A 123 11.02 4.79 -32.62
C SER A 123 11.03 5.21 -31.14
N THR A 124 10.33 4.45 -30.31
CA THR A 124 10.15 4.76 -28.88
C THR A 124 11.47 4.80 -28.09
N GLU A 125 12.49 4.05 -28.48
CA GLU A 125 13.80 4.00 -27.81
C GLU A 125 14.62 5.28 -27.98
N ASN A 126 14.27 6.12 -28.94
CA ASN A 126 14.98 7.38 -29.20
C ASN A 126 14.38 8.58 -28.46
N TRP A 127 13.40 8.32 -27.59
CA TRP A 127 12.69 9.33 -26.81
C TRP A 127 12.76 9.00 -25.32
N PHE A 128 12.92 10.02 -24.49
CA PHE A 128 13.11 9.91 -23.06
C PHE A 128 11.94 10.60 -22.35
N ALA A 129 11.07 9.81 -21.74
CA ALA A 129 10.00 10.35 -20.90
C ALA A 129 10.60 11.14 -19.74
N LEU A 130 10.09 12.36 -19.52
CA LEU A 130 10.48 13.30 -18.47
C LEU A 130 9.42 13.32 -17.36
N HIS A 131 8.15 13.36 -17.75
CA HIS A 131 7.00 13.48 -16.87
C HIS A 131 5.90 12.53 -17.32
N VAL A 132 5.26 11.87 -16.37
CA VAL A 132 4.05 11.07 -16.58
C VAL A 132 3.00 11.57 -15.60
N LYS A 133 1.87 12.05 -16.10
CA LYS A 133 0.86 12.77 -15.32
C LYS A 133 -0.55 12.38 -15.72
N GLN A 134 -1.48 12.48 -14.78
CA GLN A 134 -2.90 12.32 -15.02
C GLN A 134 -3.68 13.36 -14.21
N GLN A 135 -4.54 14.12 -14.88
CA GLN A 135 -5.46 15.04 -14.22
C GLN A 135 -6.69 14.27 -13.76
N GLN A 136 -6.89 14.18 -12.44
CA GLN A 136 -8.05 13.54 -11.82
C GLN A 136 -8.92 14.58 -11.09
N GLU A 137 -10.12 14.21 -10.67
CA GLU A 137 -10.98 15.09 -9.85
C GLU A 137 -10.34 15.47 -8.51
N SER A 138 -9.52 14.57 -7.95
CA SER A 138 -8.73 14.77 -6.73
C SER A 138 -7.49 15.67 -6.93
N GLY A 139 -7.15 16.01 -8.18
CA GLY A 139 -5.99 16.78 -8.58
C GLY A 139 -5.07 16.04 -9.55
N GLU A 140 -3.94 16.66 -9.89
CA GLU A 140 -2.88 16.02 -10.68
C GLU A 140 -2.16 14.95 -9.85
N THR A 141 -2.11 13.71 -10.36
CA THR A 141 -1.18 12.67 -9.90
C THR A 141 -0.18 12.35 -11.00
N GLY A 142 0.99 11.83 -10.64
CA GLY A 142 2.06 11.54 -11.59
C GLY A 142 3.42 11.50 -10.92
N TYR A 143 4.43 11.24 -11.74
CA TYR A 143 5.83 11.18 -11.34
C TYR A 143 6.75 11.83 -12.37
N ARG A 144 7.96 12.16 -11.93
CA ARG A 144 9.09 12.62 -12.75
C ARG A 144 10.04 11.46 -12.97
N THR A 145 10.70 11.41 -14.10
CA THR A 145 11.78 10.46 -14.33
C THR A 145 13.13 11.08 -13.99
N PHE A 146 14.18 10.25 -13.89
CA PHE A 146 15.56 10.72 -13.76
C PHE A 146 15.95 11.70 -14.88
N TRP A 147 15.45 11.48 -16.09
CA TRP A 147 15.70 12.32 -17.27
C TRP A 147 15.17 13.76 -17.13
N ALA A 148 14.23 14.01 -16.22
CA ALA A 148 13.80 15.38 -15.90
C ALA A 148 14.87 16.18 -15.13
N TYR A 149 15.76 15.49 -14.40
CA TYR A 149 16.86 16.08 -13.63
C TYR A 149 18.18 16.10 -14.43
N LEU A 150 18.39 15.08 -15.27
CA LEU A 150 19.50 15.01 -16.21
C LEU A 150 18.98 14.76 -17.64
N PRO A 151 18.53 15.81 -18.35
CA PRO A 151 18.07 15.66 -19.72
C PRO A 151 19.18 15.12 -20.63
N PRO A 152 18.88 14.22 -21.59
CA PRO A 152 19.88 13.64 -22.49
C PRO A 152 20.76 14.66 -23.23
N HIS A 153 20.23 15.84 -23.58
CA HIS A 153 21.01 16.88 -24.25
C HIS A 153 22.14 17.44 -23.38
N ALA A 154 21.97 17.42 -22.04
CA ALA A 154 23.02 17.79 -21.10
C ALA A 154 24.16 16.77 -21.08
N ILE A 155 23.88 15.50 -21.43
CA ILE A 155 24.86 14.41 -21.49
C ILE A 155 25.76 14.51 -22.73
N SER A 156 25.18 14.93 -23.86
CA SER A 156 25.90 15.01 -25.14
C SER A 156 26.86 16.20 -25.30
N GLN A 157 26.89 17.14 -24.36
CA GLN A 157 27.85 18.25 -24.41
C GLN A 157 29.20 17.78 -23.83
N GLU A 158 30.31 18.03 -24.55
CA GLU A 158 31.69 17.55 -24.28
C GLU A 158 32.28 17.86 -22.88
N ASN A 159 31.51 18.34 -21.92
CA ASN A 159 31.88 18.43 -20.51
C ASN A 159 30.61 18.29 -19.66
N ILE A 160 30.14 17.07 -19.43
CA ILE A 160 29.31 16.89 -18.25
C ILE A 160 30.24 17.05 -17.05
N SER A 161 29.96 18.02 -16.19
CA SER A 161 30.62 17.98 -14.89
C SER A 161 30.01 16.82 -14.11
N GLN A 162 30.85 15.94 -13.56
CA GLN A 162 30.42 14.90 -12.62
C GLN A 162 29.51 15.46 -11.51
N GLU A 163 29.71 16.74 -11.18
CA GLU A 163 28.85 17.56 -10.32
C GLU A 163 27.39 17.62 -10.79
N GLN A 164 27.10 17.76 -12.10
CA GLN A 164 25.75 17.76 -12.66
C GLN A 164 25.07 16.40 -12.56
N ILE A 165 25.80 15.32 -12.86
CA ILE A 165 25.27 13.94 -12.72
C ILE A 165 24.94 13.67 -11.26
N SER A 166 25.88 13.99 -10.35
CA SER A 166 25.68 13.86 -8.91
C SER A 166 24.49 14.69 -8.44
N ALA A 167 24.40 15.96 -8.83
CA ALA A 167 23.28 16.83 -8.47
C ALA A 167 21.93 16.30 -8.99
N ALA A 168 21.89 15.72 -10.19
CA ALA A 168 20.67 15.12 -10.72
C ALA A 168 20.24 13.89 -9.92
N MET A 169 21.17 13.01 -9.56
CA MET A 169 20.88 11.85 -8.70
C MET A 169 20.36 12.29 -7.34
N VAL A 170 21.01 13.25 -6.69
CA VAL A 170 20.60 13.77 -5.38
C VAL A 170 19.18 14.34 -5.42
N ASN A 171 18.86 15.14 -6.43
CA ASN A 171 17.53 15.72 -6.55
C ASN A 171 16.46 14.67 -6.87
N PHE A 172 16.78 13.68 -7.72
CA PHE A 172 15.86 12.59 -8.03
C PHE A 172 15.50 11.77 -6.77
N PHE A 173 16.49 11.36 -5.98
CA PHE A 173 16.24 10.59 -4.76
C PHE A 173 15.65 11.41 -3.63
N LYS A 174 15.91 12.72 -3.60
CA LYS A 174 15.23 13.62 -2.68
C LYS A 174 13.72 13.69 -2.96
N ASP A 175 13.32 13.89 -4.22
CA ASP A 175 11.90 13.90 -4.60
C ASP A 175 11.23 12.54 -4.34
N TRP A 176 11.95 11.44 -4.57
CA TRP A 176 11.49 10.11 -4.18
C TRP A 176 11.29 10.03 -2.65
N ALA A 177 12.26 10.45 -1.84
CA ALA A 177 12.16 10.36 -0.39
C ALA A 177 11.03 11.25 0.15
N ASP A 178 10.92 12.48 -0.33
CA ASP A 178 9.85 13.40 0.04
C ASP A 178 8.45 12.82 -0.28
N THR A 179 8.34 11.98 -1.31
CA THR A 179 7.06 11.34 -1.69
C THR A 179 6.76 10.10 -0.86
N ASN A 180 7.73 9.19 -0.69
CA ASN A 180 7.49 7.89 -0.06
C ASN A 180 7.67 7.89 1.46
N LEU A 181 8.40 8.87 2.02
CA LEU A 181 8.86 8.85 3.40
C LEU A 181 8.39 10.07 4.21
N SER A 182 7.42 10.82 3.67
CA SER A 182 6.90 12.06 4.26
C SER A 182 6.32 11.92 5.68
N GLU A 183 6.01 10.70 6.12
CA GLU A 183 5.48 10.38 7.45
C GLU A 183 6.59 10.09 8.50
N ILE A 184 7.86 9.97 8.10
CA ILE A 184 8.98 9.76 9.03
C ILE A 184 9.53 11.10 9.55
N ASN A 185 9.95 11.11 10.82
CA ASN A 185 10.60 12.25 11.46
C ASN A 185 11.74 12.85 10.59
N GLN A 186 11.59 14.13 10.22
CA GLN A 186 12.42 14.83 9.24
C GLN A 186 13.92 14.81 9.57
N ASP A 187 14.30 14.80 10.85
CA ASP A 187 15.71 14.85 11.26
C ASP A 187 16.45 13.53 11.01
N VAL A 188 15.79 12.39 11.28
CA VAL A 188 16.37 11.05 11.03
C VAL A 188 16.44 10.77 9.53
N MET A 189 15.42 11.21 8.78
CA MET A 189 15.39 11.17 7.32
C MET A 189 16.54 11.96 6.70
N ALA A 190 16.73 13.20 7.14
CA ALA A 190 17.76 14.07 6.58
C ALA A 190 19.18 13.52 6.81
N GLU A 191 19.43 12.86 7.94
CA GLU A 191 20.73 12.25 8.25
C GLU A 191 21.00 11.01 7.37
N SER A 192 20.02 10.11 7.23
CA SER A 192 20.15 8.93 6.36
C SER A 192 20.27 9.29 4.87
N ILE A 193 19.49 10.28 4.40
CA ILE A 193 19.58 10.79 3.03
C ILE A 193 20.96 11.43 2.79
N ASN A 194 21.49 12.20 3.75
CA ASN A 194 22.83 12.80 3.62
C ASN A 194 23.94 11.75 3.59
N GLU A 195 23.84 10.71 4.42
CA GLU A 195 24.85 9.64 4.46
C GLU A 195 24.83 8.81 3.17
N MET A 196 23.65 8.50 2.62
CA MET A 196 23.52 7.85 1.31
C MET A 196 23.93 8.75 0.15
N THR A 197 23.59 10.05 0.20
CA THR A 197 24.04 11.06 -0.77
C THR A 197 25.55 11.10 -0.85
N LYS A 198 26.23 11.01 0.29
CA LYS A 198 27.69 10.94 0.34
C LYS A 198 28.21 9.66 -0.31
N SER A 199 27.59 8.51 -0.04
CA SER A 199 27.94 7.26 -0.74
C SER A 199 27.72 7.35 -2.26
N PHE A 200 26.70 8.06 -2.75
CA PHE A 200 26.51 8.29 -4.19
C PHE A 200 27.58 9.18 -4.80
N SER A 201 28.03 10.21 -4.07
CA SER A 201 29.16 11.03 -4.54
C SER A 201 30.42 10.17 -4.69
N GLU A 202 30.64 9.22 -3.79
CA GLU A 202 31.79 8.30 -3.85
C GLU A 202 31.68 7.28 -5.01
N ILE A 203 30.47 6.81 -5.34
CA ILE A 203 30.23 5.90 -6.49
C ILE A 203 30.35 6.66 -7.82
N ALA A 204 29.83 7.89 -7.90
CA ALA A 204 30.00 8.75 -9.06
C ALA A 204 31.48 9.09 -9.32
N ASP A 205 32.31 9.11 -8.27
CA ASP A 205 33.75 9.33 -8.34
C ASP A 205 34.54 8.14 -8.90
N THR A 206 33.97 6.94 -8.93
CA THR A 206 34.60 5.76 -9.54
C THR A 206 34.29 5.64 -11.03
N ASN A 207 35.01 6.40 -11.87
CA ASN A 207 35.05 6.29 -13.34
C ASN A 207 33.70 5.95 -13.99
N LEU A 208 32.70 6.82 -13.81
CA LEU A 208 31.49 6.81 -14.63
C LEU A 208 31.90 6.95 -16.11
N GLU A 209 31.68 5.90 -16.91
CA GLU A 209 31.55 6.12 -18.35
C GLU A 209 30.29 6.96 -18.55
N GLU A 210 30.39 8.09 -19.24
CA GLU A 210 29.30 9.04 -19.54
C GLU A 210 28.28 8.45 -20.55
N THR A 211 27.81 7.22 -20.32
CA THR A 211 26.88 6.52 -21.19
C THR A 211 25.55 6.27 -20.47
N GLN A 212 24.47 6.26 -21.25
CA GLN A 212 23.11 6.02 -20.75
C GLN A 212 22.97 4.66 -20.04
N ASP A 213 23.67 3.64 -20.55
CA ASP A 213 23.59 2.28 -19.99
C ASP A 213 24.31 2.19 -18.64
N ALA A 214 25.49 2.81 -18.51
CA ALA A 214 26.20 2.89 -17.22
C ALA A 214 25.37 3.63 -16.17
N ILE A 215 24.71 4.74 -16.57
CA ILE A 215 23.79 5.47 -15.68
C ILE A 215 22.62 4.57 -15.26
N SER A 216 22.04 3.79 -16.18
CA SER A 216 20.92 2.91 -15.86
C SER A 216 21.31 1.81 -14.88
N GLU A 217 22.49 1.20 -15.04
CA GLU A 217 22.99 0.14 -14.16
C GLU A 217 23.19 0.66 -12.72
N ILE A 218 23.83 1.82 -12.59
CA ILE A 218 23.99 2.48 -11.29
C ILE A 218 22.64 2.84 -10.68
N MET A 219 21.72 3.40 -11.48
CA MET A 219 20.37 3.73 -10.99
C MET A 219 19.61 2.50 -10.51
N ALA A 220 19.79 1.33 -11.12
CA ALA A 220 19.19 0.09 -10.66
C ALA A 220 19.74 -0.36 -9.30
N GLU A 221 21.07 -0.31 -9.11
CA GLU A 221 21.68 -0.61 -7.81
C GLU A 221 21.17 0.32 -6.71
N ILE A 222 21.10 1.61 -7.00
CA ILE A 222 20.64 2.61 -6.04
C ILE A 222 19.16 2.45 -5.74
N THR A 223 18.31 2.26 -6.76
CA THR A 223 16.87 2.09 -6.59
C THR A 223 16.56 0.87 -5.71
N ASN A 224 17.27 -0.24 -5.88
CA ASN A 224 17.11 -1.41 -5.01
C ASN A 224 17.41 -1.09 -3.54
N VAL A 225 18.45 -0.31 -3.25
CA VAL A 225 18.77 0.12 -1.87
C VAL A 225 17.64 0.98 -1.30
N PHE A 226 17.10 1.90 -2.09
CA PHE A 226 15.97 2.73 -1.66
C PHE A 226 14.66 1.95 -1.52
N GLU A 227 14.38 0.98 -2.39
CA GLU A 227 13.23 0.08 -2.26
C GLU A 227 13.37 -0.80 -1.01
N GLU A 228 14.54 -1.36 -0.73
CA GLU A 228 14.80 -2.13 0.50
C GLU A 228 14.65 -1.25 1.75
N LEU A 229 15.10 0.01 1.70
CA LEU A 229 14.89 0.97 2.78
C LEU A 229 13.43 1.38 2.89
N ALA A 230 12.70 1.58 1.79
CA ALA A 230 11.25 1.83 1.78
C ALA A 230 10.48 0.63 2.33
N GLU A 231 10.89 -0.60 2.03
CA GLU A 231 10.29 -1.80 2.57
C GLU A 231 10.58 -1.92 4.06
N THR A 232 11.82 -1.71 4.49
CA THR A 232 12.21 -1.72 5.91
C THR A 232 11.53 -0.61 6.69
N THR A 233 11.45 0.60 6.11
CA THR A 233 10.72 1.72 6.70
C THR A 233 9.23 1.47 6.63
N ASN A 234 8.65 0.88 5.59
CA ASN A 234 7.26 0.45 5.58
C ASN A 234 7.02 -0.66 6.59
N GLU A 235 7.96 -1.55 6.89
CA GLU A 235 7.85 -2.55 7.96
C GLU A 235 7.92 -1.90 9.36
N VAL A 236 8.64 -0.79 9.51
CA VAL A 236 8.75 -0.02 10.76
C VAL A 236 7.61 1.02 10.90
N ILE A 237 7.13 1.61 9.82
CA ILE A 237 5.98 2.53 9.73
C ILE A 237 4.69 1.71 9.80
N THR A 238 4.60 0.49 9.24
CA THR A 238 3.46 -0.41 9.50
C THR A 238 3.39 -0.89 10.96
N GLN A 239 4.47 -0.70 11.74
CA GLN A 239 4.46 -0.83 13.20
C GLN A 239 4.05 0.47 13.93
N PHE A 240 4.16 1.65 13.32
CA PHE A 240 3.95 2.95 13.96
C PHE A 240 2.76 3.80 13.44
N ASP A 241 2.36 3.67 12.17
CA ASP A 241 1.28 4.42 11.53
C ASP A 241 0.12 3.53 11.06
N ARG A 242 -0.14 2.50 11.86
CA ARG A 242 -1.38 1.78 11.77
C ARG A 242 -2.38 2.62 12.58
N ASN A 243 -3.02 3.59 11.92
CA ASN A 243 -4.36 4.02 12.30
C ASN A 243 -5.30 2.83 12.00
N ILE A 244 -5.14 1.77 12.80
CA ILE A 244 -5.74 0.46 12.59
C ILE A 244 -7.24 0.61 12.78
N ASN A 245 -7.99 0.35 11.74
CA ASN A 245 -9.37 -0.02 11.94
C ASN A 245 -9.40 -1.35 12.69
N MET A 246 -9.56 -1.35 14.03
CA MET A 246 -9.59 -2.57 14.86
C MET A 246 -10.53 -3.65 14.29
N LEU A 247 -11.58 -3.24 13.57
CA LEU A 247 -12.49 -4.14 12.88
C LEU A 247 -11.80 -4.96 11.79
N GLU A 248 -10.85 -4.38 11.06
CA GLU A 248 -10.07 -5.05 10.02
C GLU A 248 -9.14 -6.11 10.62
N GLU A 249 -8.48 -5.86 11.75
CA GLU A 249 -7.66 -6.88 12.44
C GLU A 249 -8.50 -8.06 12.91
N ILE A 250 -9.72 -7.79 13.37
CA ILE A 250 -10.65 -8.83 13.80
C ILE A 250 -11.16 -9.62 12.60
N ILE A 251 -11.49 -8.95 11.49
CA ILE A 251 -11.84 -9.61 10.21
C ILE A 251 -10.68 -10.49 9.75
N LEU A 252 -9.46 -9.95 9.72
CA LEU A 252 -8.26 -10.67 9.32
C LEU A 252 -8.00 -11.87 10.22
N PHE A 253 -8.18 -11.73 11.54
CA PHE A 253 -8.08 -12.84 12.49
C PHE A 253 -9.07 -13.95 12.13
N PHE A 254 -10.37 -13.65 12.03
CA PHE A 254 -11.38 -14.67 11.76
C PHE A 254 -11.21 -15.30 10.38
N THR A 255 -10.79 -14.53 9.37
CA THR A 255 -10.47 -15.08 8.04
C THR A 255 -9.26 -16.01 8.09
N LYS A 256 -8.17 -15.61 8.76
CA LYS A 256 -6.92 -16.40 8.82
C LYS A 256 -7.05 -17.66 9.67
N ASP A 257 -7.83 -17.60 10.75
CA ASP A 257 -8.08 -18.70 11.67
C ASP A 257 -9.26 -19.59 11.21
N ASP A 258 -9.78 -19.34 9.99
CA ASP A 258 -10.83 -20.11 9.29
C ASP A 258 -12.19 -20.17 10.01
N TRP A 259 -12.59 -19.07 10.63
CA TRP A 259 -13.91 -18.92 11.22
C TRP A 259 -14.90 -18.37 10.20
N SER A 260 -16.11 -18.94 10.18
CA SER A 260 -17.23 -18.36 9.44
C SER A 260 -17.85 -17.22 10.24
N PHE A 261 -18.01 -16.04 9.63
CA PHE A 261 -18.63 -14.88 10.27
C PHE A 261 -19.49 -14.07 9.29
N THR A 262 -20.35 -13.20 9.83
CA THR A 262 -21.14 -12.22 9.08
C THR A 262 -21.01 -10.87 9.76
N LYS A 263 -20.75 -9.81 8.98
CA LYS A 263 -20.71 -8.44 9.50
C LYS A 263 -22.14 -7.90 9.64
N ILE A 264 -22.47 -7.35 10.81
CA ILE A 264 -23.76 -6.69 11.04
C ILE A 264 -23.74 -5.32 10.35
N GLN A 265 -24.74 -5.04 9.52
CA GLN A 265 -24.78 -3.80 8.74
C GLN A 265 -24.94 -2.58 9.66
N GLY A 266 -24.09 -1.57 9.46
CA GLY A 266 -24.14 -0.32 10.25
C GLY A 266 -23.51 -0.42 11.64
N GLU A 267 -22.96 -1.58 12.01
CA GLU A 267 -22.28 -1.79 13.28
C GLU A 267 -20.86 -2.33 13.07
N SER A 268 -19.93 -1.96 13.96
CA SER A 268 -18.60 -2.57 14.02
C SER A 268 -18.65 -3.89 14.80
N VAL A 269 -19.52 -4.80 14.35
CA VAL A 269 -19.79 -6.10 14.97
C VAL A 269 -19.76 -7.22 13.94
N LEU A 270 -19.04 -8.29 14.24
CA LEU A 270 -19.12 -9.56 13.52
C LEU A 270 -19.88 -10.59 14.34
N GLN A 271 -20.79 -11.32 13.71
CA GLN A 271 -21.48 -12.46 14.27
C GLN A 271 -20.84 -13.75 13.75
N THR A 272 -20.59 -14.70 14.65
CA THR A 272 -20.12 -16.04 14.30
C THR A 272 -20.85 -17.10 15.12
N ALA A 273 -20.76 -18.37 14.74
CA ALA A 273 -21.29 -19.48 15.52
C ALA A 273 -20.15 -20.42 15.90
N PHE A 274 -20.11 -20.83 17.16
CA PHE A 274 -19.11 -21.76 17.67
C PHE A 274 -19.75 -23.09 18.06
N GLN A 275 -19.04 -24.18 17.77
CA GLN A 275 -19.42 -25.54 18.16
C GLN A 275 -18.42 -26.04 19.20
N GLY A 276 -18.83 -26.04 20.46
CA GLY A 276 -18.10 -26.67 21.55
C GLY A 276 -18.46 -28.16 21.73
N LYS A 277 -17.89 -28.78 22.76
CA LYS A 277 -18.19 -30.17 23.16
C LYS A 277 -19.58 -30.28 23.77
N ASN A 278 -20.02 -29.27 24.51
CA ASN A 278 -21.25 -29.29 25.30
C ASN A 278 -22.42 -28.52 24.66
N GLY A 279 -22.17 -27.81 23.55
CA GLY A 279 -23.23 -27.08 22.85
C GLY A 279 -22.78 -26.33 21.62
N LYS A 280 -23.75 -25.69 20.95
CA LYS A 280 -23.53 -24.76 19.86
C LYS A 280 -24.16 -23.42 20.22
N TRP A 281 -23.47 -22.33 19.98
CA TRP A 281 -23.98 -20.99 20.28
C TRP A 281 -23.47 -19.93 19.33
N ASN A 282 -24.11 -18.76 19.37
CA ASN A 282 -23.69 -17.59 18.63
C ASN A 282 -22.70 -16.76 19.47
N CYS A 283 -21.74 -16.18 18.79
CA CYS A 283 -20.76 -15.26 19.35
C CYS A 283 -20.80 -13.92 18.60
N TYR A 284 -20.40 -12.85 19.29
CA TYR A 284 -20.34 -11.50 18.74
C TYR A 284 -18.98 -10.87 19.05
N ALA A 285 -18.26 -10.49 18.01
CA ALA A 285 -17.02 -9.73 18.07
C ALA A 285 -17.35 -8.25 17.84
N LYS A 286 -17.33 -7.44 18.90
CA LYS A 286 -17.71 -6.02 18.88
C LYS A 286 -16.50 -5.12 19.07
N VAL A 287 -16.34 -4.18 18.17
CA VAL A 287 -15.36 -3.10 18.26
C VAL A 287 -16.04 -1.84 18.78
N ARG A 288 -15.39 -1.20 19.74
CA ARG A 288 -15.76 0.11 20.26
C ARG A 288 -14.69 1.11 19.83
N GLU A 289 -14.81 1.59 18.60
CA GLU A 289 -13.76 2.37 17.92
C GLU A 289 -13.35 3.62 18.71
N GLU A 290 -14.32 4.43 19.13
CA GLU A 290 -14.07 5.64 19.93
C GLU A 290 -13.35 5.38 21.25
N GLN A 291 -13.55 4.20 21.86
CA GLN A 291 -12.95 3.84 23.14
C GLN A 291 -11.73 2.93 22.99
N GLN A 292 -11.30 2.63 21.75
CA GLN A 292 -10.19 1.70 21.48
C GLN A 292 -10.30 0.36 22.21
N GLN A 293 -11.50 -0.23 22.20
CA GLN A 293 -11.79 -1.47 22.93
C GLN A 293 -12.32 -2.56 21.99
N PHE A 294 -11.86 -3.78 22.24
CA PHE A 294 -12.42 -5.00 21.64
C PHE A 294 -13.15 -5.81 22.69
N VAL A 295 -14.35 -6.28 22.35
CA VAL A 295 -15.18 -7.14 23.21
C VAL A 295 -15.66 -8.34 22.41
N PHE A 296 -15.50 -9.53 22.97
CA PHE A 296 -16.03 -10.77 22.40
C PHE A 296 -17.03 -11.41 23.37
N TYR A 297 -18.19 -11.79 22.83
CA TYR A 297 -19.28 -12.40 23.60
C TYR A 297 -19.57 -13.81 23.08
N SER A 298 -19.73 -14.78 23.98
CA SER A 298 -20.46 -16.03 23.74
C SER A 298 -21.82 -15.94 24.39
N ILE A 299 -22.90 -16.11 23.63
CA ILE A 299 -24.26 -16.10 24.17
C ILE A 299 -24.65 -17.53 24.55
N CYS A 300 -25.03 -17.77 25.79
CA CYS A 300 -25.49 -19.10 26.22
C CYS A 300 -26.70 -19.52 25.37
N PRO A 301 -26.78 -20.78 24.89
CA PRO A 301 -27.90 -21.21 24.06
C PRO A 301 -29.23 -21.33 24.82
N ILE A 302 -29.22 -21.15 26.14
CA ILE A 302 -30.39 -21.21 27.01
C ILE A 302 -30.43 -19.96 27.91
N ASN A 303 -31.62 -19.36 28.02
CA ASN A 303 -31.87 -18.27 28.96
C ASN A 303 -32.29 -18.84 30.32
N ALA A 304 -31.92 -18.16 31.40
CA ALA A 304 -32.40 -18.46 32.75
C ALA A 304 -33.91 -18.13 32.87
N PRO A 305 -34.78 -19.14 33.16
CA PRO A 305 -36.17 -18.88 33.49
C PRO A 305 -36.29 -17.98 34.72
N GLU A 306 -37.34 -17.17 34.80
CA GLU A 306 -37.53 -16.16 35.86
C GLU A 306 -37.35 -16.73 37.27
N ASN A 307 -37.94 -17.90 37.55
CA ASN A 307 -37.86 -18.58 38.85
C ASN A 307 -36.48 -19.20 39.15
N LYS A 308 -35.57 -19.23 38.18
CA LYS A 308 -34.21 -19.78 38.31
C LYS A 308 -33.12 -18.71 38.27
N ARG A 309 -33.46 -17.45 37.94
CA ARG A 309 -32.49 -16.33 37.87
C ARG A 309 -31.69 -16.14 39.16
N LEU A 310 -32.28 -16.38 40.33
CA LEU A 310 -31.56 -16.32 41.61
C LEU A 310 -30.46 -17.39 41.73
N ALA A 311 -30.78 -18.64 41.36
CA ALA A 311 -29.81 -19.74 41.38
C ALA A 311 -28.68 -19.50 40.37
N ILE A 312 -29.02 -18.99 39.18
CA ILE A 312 -28.04 -18.68 38.13
C ILE A 312 -27.17 -17.47 38.50
N ALA A 313 -27.72 -16.47 39.17
CA ALA A 313 -26.92 -15.36 39.69
C ALA A 313 -25.91 -15.83 40.73
N GLU A 314 -26.29 -16.75 41.63
CA GLU A 314 -25.33 -17.38 42.55
C GLU A 314 -24.27 -18.18 41.79
N PHE A 315 -24.67 -19.01 40.81
CA PHE A 315 -23.76 -19.80 39.98
C PHE A 315 -22.72 -18.90 39.29
N ILE A 316 -23.18 -17.86 38.60
CA ILE A 316 -22.33 -16.90 37.88
C ILE A 316 -21.39 -16.16 38.83
N THR A 317 -21.89 -15.72 39.99
CA THR A 317 -21.05 -15.02 40.98
C THR A 317 -19.94 -15.91 41.49
N ARG A 318 -20.22 -17.21 41.69
CA ARG A 318 -19.21 -18.20 42.07
C ARG A 318 -18.23 -18.48 40.93
N ALA A 319 -18.73 -18.68 39.72
CA ALA A 319 -17.90 -18.91 38.52
C ALA A 319 -16.91 -17.78 38.27
N ASN A 320 -17.35 -16.53 38.47
CA ASN A 320 -16.53 -15.34 38.28
C ASN A 320 -15.47 -15.14 39.39
N TYR A 321 -15.61 -15.81 40.53
CA TYR A 321 -14.69 -15.61 41.65
C TYR A 321 -13.34 -16.27 41.36
N GLY A 322 -12.34 -15.45 41.04
CA GLY A 322 -10.99 -15.92 40.70
C GLY A 322 -10.74 -16.05 39.20
N THR A 323 -11.73 -15.77 38.34
CA THR A 323 -11.52 -15.69 36.89
C THR A 323 -10.58 -14.54 36.55
N ILE A 324 -9.55 -14.82 35.75
CA ILE A 324 -8.55 -13.81 35.35
C ILE A 324 -8.95 -13.10 34.06
N ILE A 325 -9.43 -13.84 33.06
CA ILE A 325 -9.77 -13.31 31.73
C ILE A 325 -11.25 -13.55 31.44
N GLY A 326 -12.01 -12.47 31.46
CA GLY A 326 -13.44 -12.46 31.17
C GLY A 326 -14.34 -12.69 32.38
N ASN A 327 -15.64 -12.72 32.13
CA ASN A 327 -16.66 -12.97 33.14
C ASN A 327 -17.98 -13.44 32.52
N PHE A 328 -18.78 -14.18 33.27
CA PHE A 328 -20.20 -14.41 32.99
C PHE A 328 -21.04 -13.19 33.37
N GLU A 329 -22.08 -12.94 32.59
CA GLU A 329 -23.10 -11.91 32.79
C GLU A 329 -24.50 -12.54 32.71
N LEU A 330 -25.44 -12.00 33.49
CA LEU A 330 -26.85 -12.36 33.47
C LEU A 330 -27.68 -11.08 33.28
N ASP A 331 -28.50 -11.04 32.24
CA ASP A 331 -29.57 -10.05 32.16
C ASP A 331 -30.77 -10.53 32.98
N TYR A 332 -31.12 -9.77 34.02
CA TYR A 332 -32.25 -10.10 34.89
C TYR A 332 -33.62 -9.87 34.24
N THR A 333 -33.68 -9.15 33.12
CA THR A 333 -34.91 -8.81 32.40
C THR A 333 -35.43 -10.03 31.67
N ASP A 334 -34.61 -10.65 30.82
CA ASP A 334 -34.99 -11.75 29.93
C ASP A 334 -34.27 -13.07 30.25
N GLY A 335 -33.28 -13.05 31.15
CA GLY A 335 -32.51 -14.22 31.52
C GLY A 335 -31.38 -14.55 30.55
N GLU A 336 -30.99 -13.67 29.62
CA GLU A 336 -29.81 -13.90 28.78
C GLU A 336 -28.57 -14.13 29.65
N ILE A 337 -27.86 -15.23 29.37
CA ILE A 337 -26.57 -15.53 29.99
C ILE A 337 -25.51 -15.40 28.91
N ARG A 338 -24.39 -14.77 29.21
CA ARG A 338 -23.26 -14.67 28.26
C ARG A 338 -21.92 -14.69 28.97
N TYR A 339 -20.88 -15.11 28.26
CA TYR A 339 -19.49 -14.95 28.68
C TYR A 339 -18.84 -13.83 27.87
N LYS A 340 -18.20 -12.88 28.54
CA LYS A 340 -17.55 -11.72 27.92
C LYS A 340 -16.05 -11.78 28.15
N THR A 341 -15.27 -11.56 27.10
CA THR A 341 -13.86 -11.17 27.19
C THR A 341 -13.68 -9.82 26.53
N SER A 342 -12.78 -8.99 27.05
CA SER A 342 -12.54 -7.65 26.51
C SER A 342 -11.12 -7.19 26.76
N ILE A 343 -10.62 -6.31 25.90
CA ILE A 343 -9.34 -5.63 26.07
C ILE A 343 -9.47 -4.17 25.67
N ASP A 344 -8.78 -3.33 26.43
CA ASP A 344 -8.53 -1.94 26.09
C ASP A 344 -7.14 -1.86 25.46
N VAL A 345 -7.06 -1.25 24.29
CA VAL A 345 -5.82 -1.08 23.53
C VAL A 345 -5.51 0.40 23.32
N GLU A 346 -5.98 1.30 24.19
CA GLU A 346 -5.63 2.72 24.11
C GLU A 346 -4.10 2.90 24.13
N GLY A 347 -3.58 3.61 23.12
CA GLY A 347 -2.14 3.81 22.94
C GLY A 347 -1.35 2.53 22.63
N SER A 348 -2.01 1.46 22.20
CA SER A 348 -1.40 0.17 21.82
C SER A 348 -2.11 -0.47 20.63
N ASN A 349 -1.53 -1.54 20.07
CA ASN A 349 -2.11 -2.23 18.90
C ASN A 349 -2.85 -3.51 19.32
N LEU A 350 -4.04 -3.73 18.75
CA LEU A 350 -4.74 -5.01 18.83
C LEU A 350 -4.06 -6.02 17.89
N THR A 351 -3.30 -6.95 18.45
CA THR A 351 -2.54 -7.93 17.65
C THR A 351 -3.25 -9.28 17.55
N PHE A 352 -2.93 -10.05 16.51
CA PHE A 352 -3.48 -11.40 16.30
C PHE A 352 -3.38 -12.31 17.55
N PRO A 353 -2.24 -12.40 18.27
CA PRO A 353 -2.16 -13.21 19.50
C PRO A 353 -3.10 -12.76 20.61
N LEU A 354 -3.32 -11.44 20.77
CA LEU A 354 -4.24 -10.89 21.76
C LEU A 354 -5.70 -11.26 21.42
N ILE A 355 -6.10 -11.09 20.14
CA ILE A 355 -7.43 -11.49 19.67
C ILE A 355 -7.64 -12.99 19.89
N LYS A 356 -6.65 -13.80 19.49
CA LYS A 356 -6.69 -15.25 19.63
C LYS A 356 -6.91 -15.67 21.08
N GLN A 357 -6.14 -15.12 22.02
CA GLN A 357 -6.28 -15.45 23.43
C GLN A 357 -7.68 -15.12 23.95
N LEU A 358 -8.22 -13.94 23.61
CA LEU A 358 -9.54 -13.50 24.08
C LEU A 358 -10.68 -14.35 23.50
N VAL A 359 -10.64 -14.64 22.20
CA VAL A 359 -11.68 -15.43 21.50
C VAL A 359 -11.69 -16.86 22.01
N TYR A 360 -10.53 -17.53 22.04
CA TYR A 360 -10.47 -18.93 22.47
C TYR A 360 -10.76 -19.10 23.96
N THR A 361 -10.25 -18.22 24.83
CA THR A 361 -10.61 -18.25 26.25
C THR A 361 -12.13 -18.12 26.41
N ASN A 362 -12.76 -17.22 25.65
CA ASN A 362 -14.19 -16.98 25.76
C ASN A 362 -15.04 -18.21 25.43
N VAL A 363 -14.79 -18.83 24.27
CA VAL A 363 -15.58 -19.99 23.83
C VAL A 363 -15.28 -21.23 24.68
N THR A 364 -14.05 -21.41 25.15
CA THR A 364 -13.68 -22.50 26.07
C THR A 364 -14.44 -22.37 27.40
N MET A 365 -14.43 -21.18 28.01
CA MET A 365 -15.12 -20.97 29.29
C MET A 365 -16.63 -21.16 29.18
N MET A 366 -17.25 -20.74 28.07
CA MET A 366 -18.66 -21.03 27.82
C MET A 366 -18.91 -22.55 27.72
N ASP A 367 -18.08 -23.28 26.96
CA ASP A 367 -18.23 -24.72 26.77
C ASP A 367 -18.13 -25.49 28.10
N GLU A 368 -17.13 -25.16 28.92
CA GLU A 368 -16.83 -25.86 30.17
C GLU A 368 -17.92 -25.65 31.23
N TYR A 369 -18.49 -24.44 31.31
CA TYR A 369 -19.49 -24.11 32.32
C TYR A 369 -20.93 -24.38 31.86
N LEU A 370 -21.17 -24.53 30.56
CA LEU A 370 -22.51 -24.77 29.99
C LEU A 370 -23.25 -25.95 30.67
N PRO A 371 -22.64 -27.13 30.92
CA PRO A 371 -23.32 -28.20 31.64
C PRO A 371 -23.74 -27.83 33.06
N GLY A 372 -22.93 -27.02 33.77
CA GLY A 372 -23.27 -26.53 35.11
C GLY A 372 -24.41 -25.53 35.10
N ILE A 373 -24.44 -24.66 34.10
CA ILE A 373 -25.56 -23.73 33.86
C ILE A 373 -26.86 -24.51 33.64
N VAL A 374 -26.84 -25.53 32.77
CA VAL A 374 -27.99 -26.40 32.51
C VAL A 374 -28.48 -27.06 33.80
N ALA A 375 -27.58 -27.70 34.56
CA ALA A 375 -27.93 -28.40 35.80
C ALA A 375 -28.53 -27.46 36.86
N ALA A 376 -28.01 -26.23 36.97
CA ALA A 376 -28.55 -25.22 37.89
C ALA A 376 -29.93 -24.71 37.43
N ILE A 377 -30.17 -24.58 36.12
CA ILE A 377 -31.49 -24.24 35.57
C ILE A 377 -32.50 -25.36 35.85
N ASP A 378 -32.16 -26.61 35.56
CA ASP A 378 -33.03 -27.76 35.79
C ASP A 378 -33.35 -27.92 37.28
N GLY A 379 -32.41 -27.54 38.15
CA GLY A 379 -32.52 -27.61 39.61
C GLY A 379 -32.11 -28.96 40.17
N ASP A 380 -31.38 -29.75 39.39
CA ASP A 380 -30.84 -31.04 39.79
C ASP A 380 -29.65 -30.87 40.75
N VAL A 381 -28.98 -29.72 40.73
CA VAL A 381 -27.76 -29.44 41.49
C VAL A 381 -27.78 -28.02 42.03
N GLU A 382 -27.37 -27.85 43.29
CA GLU A 382 -27.15 -26.53 43.91
C GLU A 382 -25.98 -25.80 43.22
N PRO A 383 -26.04 -24.48 43.00
CA PRO A 383 -25.00 -23.73 42.28
C PRO A 383 -23.57 -23.98 42.77
N LYS A 384 -23.37 -24.09 44.09
CA LYS A 384 -22.06 -24.37 44.70
C LYS A 384 -21.48 -25.73 44.27
N ASP A 385 -22.33 -26.74 44.12
CA ASP A 385 -21.93 -28.12 43.85
C ASP A 385 -21.67 -28.29 42.34
N ALA A 386 -22.42 -27.56 41.50
CA ALA A 386 -22.18 -27.47 40.07
C ALA A 386 -20.79 -26.87 39.76
N ILE A 387 -20.44 -25.74 40.38
CA ILE A 387 -19.12 -25.09 40.22
C ILE A 387 -17.99 -26.02 40.67
N ARG A 388 -18.09 -26.60 41.87
CA ARG A 388 -17.09 -27.53 42.38
C ARG A 388 -16.84 -28.71 41.43
N SER A 389 -17.89 -29.21 40.79
CA SER A 389 -17.79 -30.33 39.85
C SER A 389 -17.09 -29.98 38.53
N ILE A 390 -17.12 -28.72 38.13
CA ILE A 390 -16.42 -28.21 36.93
C ILE A 390 -14.93 -28.03 37.27
N GLU A 391 -14.62 -27.27 38.32
CA GLU A 391 -13.24 -26.97 38.73
C GLU A 391 -12.43 -28.23 39.09
N GLN A 392 -13.08 -29.24 39.68
CA GLN A 392 -12.43 -30.53 39.96
C GLN A 392 -12.10 -31.32 38.69
N ARG A 393 -12.92 -31.19 37.63
CA ARG A 393 -12.63 -31.84 36.34
C ARG A 393 -11.44 -31.16 35.66
N GLU A 394 -11.42 -29.83 35.61
CA GLU A 394 -10.29 -29.07 35.07
C GLU A 394 -8.97 -29.41 35.78
N ALA A 395 -8.98 -29.51 37.12
CA ALA A 395 -7.80 -29.87 37.89
C ALA A 395 -7.26 -31.27 37.53
N ASN A 396 -8.14 -32.23 37.24
CA ASN A 396 -7.75 -33.59 36.85
C ASN A 396 -7.23 -33.65 35.40
N ASP A 397 -7.88 -32.95 34.46
CA ASP A 397 -7.47 -32.91 33.05
C ASP A 397 -6.10 -32.23 32.86
N ASN A 398 -5.80 -31.21 33.66
CA ASN A 398 -4.48 -30.56 33.70
C ASN A 398 -3.39 -31.46 34.30
N ALA A 399 -3.74 -32.33 35.26
CA ALA A 399 -2.81 -33.26 35.88
C ALA A 399 -2.42 -34.45 34.97
N ASP A 400 -3.33 -34.88 34.07
CA ASP A 400 -3.05 -35.94 33.11
C ASP A 400 -2.29 -35.43 31.87
N SER A 401 -2.60 -34.23 31.38
CA SER A 401 -1.89 -33.61 30.24
C SER A 401 -0.44 -33.22 30.54
N SER A 402 -0.08 -33.03 31.81
CA SER A 402 1.30 -32.77 32.25
C SER A 402 2.13 -34.03 32.49
N ARG A 403 1.52 -35.22 32.40
CA ARG A 403 2.19 -36.53 32.55
C ARG A 403 2.43 -37.27 31.22
N SER A 404 1.78 -36.84 30.15
CA SER A 404 1.96 -37.27 28.76
C SER A 404 2.97 -36.38 28.04
#